data_AF-A0A3R8T3Z9-F1
#
_entry.id   AF-A0A3R8T3Z9-F1
#
_cell.length_a   1.000
_cell.length_b   1.000
_cell.length_c   1.000
_cell.angle_alpha   90.00
_cell.angle_beta   90.00
_cell.angle_gamma   90.00
#
_symmetry.space_group_name_H-M   'P 1'
#
loop_
_entity.id
_entity.type
_entity.pdbx_description
1 polymer ?
#
loop_
_entity_poly.entity_id
_entity_poly.type
_entity_poly.pdbx_seq_one_letter_code
_entity_poly.pdbx_strand_id
1 'polypeptide(L)'
;MAAAAPNATVPVREAALALALSQQALLKAQADMDLVADELRKYQKFAAPGKPNLQIVQLRKQQAAVKQTALVARQGYAQATHVFLRGTGVVVPSRRTPTDFSALWLGKLAG
;
A
#
# COMPACT_ATOMS: atom_id res chain seq x y z
N MET A 1 5.56 -29.23 25.47
CA MET A 1 5.70 -27.82 25.01
C MET A 1 7.02 -27.69 24.29
N ALA A 2 7.02 -27.70 22.96
CA ALA A 2 8.24 -27.52 22.17
C ALA A 2 8.57 -26.02 22.14
N ALA A 3 9.73 -25.65 22.68
CA ALA A 3 10.25 -24.29 22.59
C ALA A 3 10.52 -23.97 21.11
N ALA A 4 9.85 -22.96 20.58
CA ALA A 4 10.10 -22.45 19.23
C ALA A 4 11.57 -22.02 19.14
N ALA A 5 12.29 -22.58 18.16
CA ALA A 5 13.71 -22.30 17.96
C ALA A 5 13.98 -20.79 17.85
N PRO A 6 15.07 -20.26 18.43
CA PRO A 6 15.38 -18.83 18.42
C PRO A 6 15.57 -18.25 17.01
N ASN A 7 15.83 -19.10 16.01
CA ASN A 7 15.92 -18.69 14.60
C ASN A 7 14.56 -18.54 13.90
N ALA A 8 13.45 -18.95 14.52
CA ALA A 8 12.11 -18.78 13.95
C ALA A 8 11.48 -17.41 14.28
N THR A 9 11.97 -16.72 15.30
CA THR A 9 11.45 -15.40 15.71
C THR A 9 12.04 -14.24 14.90
N VAL A 10 13.31 -14.33 14.50
CA VAL A 10 13.98 -13.37 13.61
C VAL A 10 13.27 -13.24 12.24
N PRO A 11 12.94 -14.33 11.50
CA PRO A 11 12.27 -14.23 10.20
C PRO A 11 10.84 -13.69 10.34
N VAL A 12 10.16 -13.96 11.46
CA VAL A 12 8.83 -13.40 11.72
C VAL A 12 8.90 -11.89 11.96
N ARG A 13 9.90 -11.41 12.72
CA ARG A 13 10.12 -9.98 12.94
C ARG A 13 10.43 -9.25 11.65
N GLU A 14 11.31 -9.79 10.82
CA GLU A 14 11.65 -9.20 9.51
C GLU A 14 10.43 -9.18 8.57
N ALA A 15 9.65 -10.25 8.54
CA ALA A 15 8.40 -10.30 7.78
C ALA A 15 7.37 -9.27 8.27
N ALA A 16 7.26 -9.06 9.59
CA ALA A 16 6.39 -8.05 10.18
C ALA A 16 6.85 -6.62 9.83
N LEU A 17 8.16 -6.35 9.85
CA LEU A 17 8.71 -5.06 9.42
C LEU A 17 8.47 -4.81 7.92
N ALA A 18 8.69 -5.81 7.07
CA ALA A 18 8.39 -5.73 5.64
C ALA A 18 6.90 -5.48 5.37
N LEU A 19 6.01 -6.11 6.15
CA LEU A 19 4.57 -5.87 6.09
C LEU A 19 4.22 -4.42 6.48
N ALA A 20 4.80 -3.89 7.56
CA ALA A 20 4.56 -2.52 8.00
C ALA A 20 5.05 -1.48 6.97
N LEU A 21 6.26 -1.65 6.44
CA LEU A 21 6.83 -0.76 5.42
C LEU A 21 6.01 -0.80 4.12
N SER A 22 5.57 -1.98 3.68
CA SER A 22 4.73 -2.10 2.48
C SER A 22 3.33 -1.52 2.68
N GLN A 23 2.74 -1.62 3.89
CA GLN A 23 1.50 -0.91 4.22
C GLN A 23 1.70 0.60 4.19
N GLN A 24 2.79 1.11 4.75
CA GLN A 24 3.10 2.54 4.72
C GLN A 24 3.29 3.05 3.29
N ALA A 25 4.00 2.30 2.45
CA ALA A 25 4.18 2.61 1.03
C ALA A 25 2.84 2.64 0.28
N LEU A 26 1.93 1.72 0.60
CA LEU A 26 0.57 1.70 0.03
C LEU A 26 -0.24 2.92 0.44
N LEU A 27 -0.24 3.29 1.73
CA LEU A 27 -0.93 4.49 2.24
C LEU A 27 -0.36 5.77 1.62
N LYS A 28 0.97 5.85 1.49
CA LYS A 28 1.64 6.97 0.83
C LYS A 28 1.22 7.08 -0.63
N ALA A 29 1.23 5.98 -1.38
CA ALA A 29 0.82 5.99 -2.78
C ALA A 29 -0.66 6.35 -2.97
N GLN A 30 -1.53 6.00 -2.01
CA GLN A 30 -2.93 6.44 -2.00
C GLN A 30 -3.04 7.95 -1.78
N ALA A 31 -2.33 8.51 -0.79
CA ALA A 31 -2.30 9.95 -0.55
C ALA A 31 -1.76 10.73 -1.78
N ASP A 32 -0.70 10.22 -2.42
CA ASP A 32 -0.14 10.83 -3.63
C ASP A 32 -1.17 10.82 -4.79
N MET A 33 -1.98 9.75 -4.93
CA MET A 33 -3.07 9.71 -5.93
C MET A 33 -4.14 10.77 -5.65
N ASP A 34 -4.51 10.96 -4.38
CA ASP A 34 -5.52 11.94 -3.98
C ASP A 34 -5.03 13.37 -4.23
N LEU A 35 -3.76 13.66 -3.91
CA LEU A 35 -3.13 14.96 -4.21
C LEU A 35 -3.15 15.28 -5.71
N VAL A 36 -2.73 14.34 -6.56
CA VAL A 36 -2.76 14.54 -8.03
C VAL A 36 -4.19 14.69 -8.54
N ALA A 37 -5.15 13.96 -7.96
CA ALA A 37 -6.56 14.10 -8.33
C ALA A 37 -7.12 15.48 -7.96
N ASP A 38 -6.76 16.02 -6.79
CA ASP A 38 -7.14 17.36 -6.35
C ASP A 38 -6.54 18.46 -7.21
N GLU A 39 -5.26 18.34 -7.56
CA GLU A 39 -4.62 19.23 -8.53
C GLU A 39 -5.34 19.19 -9.87
N LEU A 40 -5.67 18.00 -10.38
CA LEU A 40 -6.37 17.84 -11.65
C LEU A 40 -7.77 18.47 -11.61
N ARG A 41 -8.52 18.33 -10.52
CA ARG A 41 -9.83 19.01 -10.32
C ARG A 41 -9.68 20.52 -10.31
N LYS A 42 -8.67 21.04 -9.59
CA LYS A 42 -8.37 22.47 -9.52
C LYS A 42 -8.06 23.00 -10.92
N TYR A 43 -7.18 22.33 -11.66
CA TYR A 43 -6.83 22.71 -13.02
C TYR A 43 -8.01 22.66 -13.98
N GLN A 44 -8.87 21.64 -13.89
CA GLN A 44 -10.08 21.57 -14.71
C GLN A 44 -11.07 22.70 -14.43
N LYS A 45 -11.20 23.14 -13.17
CA LYS A 45 -12.07 24.26 -12.78
C LYS A 45 -11.64 25.60 -13.38
N PHE A 46 -10.33 25.81 -13.56
CA PHE A 46 -9.76 27.09 -14.01
C PHE A 46 -9.24 27.09 -15.45
N ALA A 47 -9.22 25.94 -16.12
CA ALA A 47 -8.76 25.85 -17.51
C ALA A 47 -9.83 26.37 -18.48
N ALA A 48 -9.47 27.36 -19.31
CA ALA A 48 -10.31 27.81 -20.41
C ALA A 48 -10.40 26.72 -21.50
N PRO A 49 -11.60 26.43 -22.04
CA PRO A 49 -11.78 25.40 -23.07
C PRO A 49 -11.04 25.77 -24.36
N GLY A 50 -10.34 24.81 -24.95
CA GLY A 50 -9.84 24.89 -26.33
C GLY A 50 -8.34 25.08 -26.55
N LYS A 51 -7.50 25.23 -25.50
CA LYS A 51 -6.03 25.28 -25.67
C LYS A 51 -5.34 24.05 -25.05
N PRO A 52 -4.53 23.30 -25.81
CA PRO A 52 -3.69 22.26 -25.24
C PRO A 52 -2.65 22.89 -24.31
N ASN A 53 -2.87 22.74 -23.00
CA ASN A 53 -1.96 23.26 -21.98
C ASN A 53 -0.94 22.17 -21.62
N LEU A 54 0.36 22.48 -21.73
CA LEU A 54 1.44 21.57 -21.32
C LEU A 54 1.28 21.06 -19.88
N GLN A 55 0.74 21.89 -18.98
CA GLN A 55 0.51 21.53 -17.57
C GLN A 55 -0.51 20.40 -17.40
N ILE A 56 -1.64 20.40 -18.14
CA ILE A 56 -2.64 19.32 -18.01
C ILE A 56 -2.11 17.99 -18.56
N VAL A 57 -1.25 18.04 -19.58
CA VAL A 57 -0.58 16.85 -20.12
C VAL A 57 0.42 16.30 -19.11
N GLN A 58 1.20 17.17 -18.46
CA GLN A 58 2.13 16.77 -17.39
C GLN A 58 1.39 16.16 -16.19
N LEU A 59 0.30 16.77 -15.74
CA LEU A 59 -0.54 16.24 -14.65
C LEU A 59 -1.13 14.87 -14.98
N ARG A 60 -1.58 14.65 -16.22
CA ARG A 60 -2.05 13.31 -16.65
C ARG A 60 -0.93 12.27 -16.66
N LYS A 61 0.28 12.65 -17.07
CA LYS A 61 1.46 11.77 -16.98
C LYS A 61 1.81 11.43 -15.54
N GLN A 62 1.78 12.43 -14.65
CA GLN A 62 1.96 12.23 -13.21
C GLN A 62 0.88 11.31 -12.64
N GLN A 63 -0.39 11.50 -13.02
CA GLN A 63 -1.49 10.63 -12.60
C GLN A 63 -1.26 9.18 -13.03
N ALA A 64 -0.80 8.94 -14.26
CA ALA A 64 -0.46 7.60 -14.73
C ALA A 64 0.72 7.00 -13.94
N ALA A 65 1.76 7.79 -13.67
CA ALA A 65 2.90 7.36 -12.87
C ALA A 65 2.51 6.98 -11.44
N VAL A 66 1.72 7.83 -10.76
CA VAL A 66 1.28 7.57 -9.39
C VAL A 66 0.32 6.37 -9.33
N LYS A 67 -0.55 6.18 -10.32
CA LYS A 67 -1.38 4.97 -10.44
C LYS A 67 -0.52 3.71 -10.54
N GLN A 68 0.54 3.74 -11.33
CA GLN A 68 1.47 2.62 -11.45
C GLN A 68 2.17 2.36 -10.11
N THR A 69 2.67 3.40 -9.43
CA THR A 69 3.26 3.30 -8.09
C THR A 69 2.30 2.67 -7.08
N ALA A 70 1.03 3.09 -7.08
CA ALA A 70 0.01 2.53 -6.21
C ALA A 70 -0.28 1.06 -6.51
N LEU A 71 -0.28 0.66 -7.78
CA LEU A 71 -0.46 -0.74 -8.18
C LEU A 71 0.72 -1.60 -7.70
N VAL A 72 1.95 -1.12 -7.88
CA VAL A 72 3.16 -1.80 -7.37
C VAL A 72 3.13 -1.90 -5.86
N ALA A 73 2.74 -0.84 -5.15
CA ALA A 73 2.62 -0.86 -3.69
C ALA A 73 1.56 -1.86 -3.20
N ARG A 74 0.42 -1.98 -3.90
CA ARG A 74 -0.61 -3.00 -3.61
C ARG A 74 -0.06 -4.42 -3.77
N GLN A 75 0.67 -4.67 -4.86
CA GLN A 75 1.29 -5.99 -5.10
C GLN A 75 2.35 -6.31 -4.04
N GLY A 76 3.20 -5.34 -3.70
CA GLY A 76 4.21 -5.48 -2.64
C GLY A 76 3.58 -5.76 -1.28
N TYR A 77 2.48 -5.09 -0.93
CA TYR A 77 1.74 -5.34 0.30
C TYR A 77 1.11 -6.75 0.33
N ALA A 78 0.50 -7.20 -0.76
CA ALA A 78 -0.05 -8.54 -0.87
C ALA A 78 1.03 -9.63 -0.72
N GLN A 79 2.19 -9.43 -1.35
CA GLN A 79 3.33 -10.34 -1.22
C GLN A 79 3.87 -10.39 0.21
N ALA A 80 4.08 -9.22 0.85
CA ALA A 80 4.54 -9.16 2.23
C ALA A 80 3.55 -9.82 3.19
N THR A 81 2.24 -9.67 2.94
CA THR A 81 1.17 -10.34 3.68
C THR A 81 1.29 -11.86 3.58
N HIS A 82 1.49 -12.41 2.39
CA HIS A 82 1.65 -13.85 2.22
C HIS A 82 2.90 -14.40 2.92
N VAL A 83 4.03 -13.68 2.84
CA VAL A 83 5.28 -14.05 3.52
C VAL A 83 5.09 -14.04 5.04
N PHE A 84 4.45 -12.99 5.57
CA PHE A 84 4.15 -12.87 7.00
C PHE A 84 3.24 -13.98 7.51
N LEU A 85 2.14 -14.27 6.80
CA LEU A 85 1.19 -15.32 7.21
C LEU A 85 1.84 -16.71 7.17
N ARG A 86 2.69 -16.97 6.17
CA ARG A 86 3.47 -18.22 6.10
C ARG A 86 4.45 -18.34 7.27
N GLY A 87 5.14 -17.26 7.63
CA GLY A 87 6.11 -17.25 8.72
C GLY A 87 5.49 -17.35 10.11
N THR A 88 4.28 -16.82 10.30
CA THR A 88 3.60 -16.77 11.60
C THR A 88 2.69 -17.97 11.88
N GLY A 89 2.31 -18.73 10.85
CA GLY A 89 1.34 -19.83 10.98
C GLY A 89 -0.08 -19.35 11.33
N VAL A 90 -0.35 -18.04 11.25
CA VAL A 90 -1.66 -17.47 11.56
C VAL A 90 -2.67 -17.83 10.47
N VAL A 91 -3.78 -18.44 10.89
CA VAL A 91 -4.88 -18.77 9.98
C VAL A 91 -5.80 -17.57 9.81
N VAL A 92 -5.92 -17.09 8.58
CA VAL A 92 -6.84 -15.99 8.23
C VAL A 92 -8.28 -16.51 8.26
N PRO A 93 -9.21 -15.82 8.94
CA PRO A 93 -10.63 -16.19 8.91
C PRO A 93 -11.18 -16.19 7.47
N SER A 94 -11.94 -17.21 7.08
CA SER A 94 -12.47 -17.38 5.72
C SER A 94 -13.33 -16.22 5.20
N ARG A 95 -13.81 -15.35 6.10
CA ARG A 95 -14.61 -14.15 5.78
C ARG A 95 -13.78 -12.90 5.48
N ARG A 96 -12.45 -12.96 5.55
CA ARG A 96 -11.58 -11.80 5.33
C ARG A 96 -10.47 -12.11 4.35
N THR A 97 -10.08 -11.08 3.59
CA THR A 97 -8.89 -11.21 2.75
C THR A 97 -7.64 -11.22 3.65
N PRO A 98 -6.57 -11.91 3.23
CA PRO A 98 -5.27 -11.87 3.92
C PRO A 98 -4.78 -10.44 4.18
N THR A 99 -4.93 -9.56 3.19
CA THR A 99 -4.53 -8.14 3.27
C THR A 99 -5.35 -7.36 4.29
N ASP A 100 -6.68 -7.56 4.37
CA ASP A 100 -7.51 -6.88 5.37
C ASP A 100 -7.21 -7.36 6.79
N PHE A 101 -6.96 -8.66 6.95
CA PHE A 101 -6.55 -9.22 8.22
C PHE A 101 -5.23 -8.62 8.71
N SER A 102 -4.21 -8.57 7.84
CA SER A 102 -2.91 -8.00 8.13
C SER A 102 -2.98 -6.50 8.47
N ALA A 103 -3.82 -5.74 7.77
CA ALA A 103 -4.03 -4.32 8.05
C ALA A 103 -4.64 -4.10 9.45
N LEU A 104 -5.65 -4.90 9.82
CA LEU A 104 -6.27 -4.83 11.15
C LEU A 104 -5.34 -5.30 12.26
N TRP A 105 -4.50 -6.29 11.99
CA TRP A 105 -3.49 -6.75 12.93
C TRP A 105 -2.45 -5.66 13.21
N LEU A 106 -1.93 -4.99 12.17
CA LEU A 106 -1.03 -3.85 12.33
C LEU A 106 -1.70 -2.67 13.04
N GLY A 107 -2.98 -2.39 12.76
CA GLY A 107 -3.74 -1.37 13.46
C GLY A 107 -3.88 -1.63 14.96
N LYS A 108 -3.99 -2.89 15.38
CA LYS A 108 -4.01 -3.28 16.80
C LYS A 108 -2.67 -3.12 17.52
N LEU A 109 -1.55 -3.10 16.78
CA LEU A 109 -0.22 -2.91 17.37
C LEU A 109 0.14 -1.43 17.54
N ALA A 110 -0.53 -0.54 16.80
CA ALA A 110 -0.27 0.89 16.81
C ALA A 110 -1.15 1.66 17.81
N GLY A 111 -2.10 1.00 18.48
CA GLY A 111 -2.95 1.56 19.54
C GLY A 111 -2.66 0.91 20.88
#